data_AF-A0A3B9UX71-F1
#
_entry.id   AF-A0A3B9UX71-F1
#
_cell.length_a   1.000
_cell.length_b   1.000
_cell.length_c   1.000
_cell.angle_alpha   90.00
_cell.angle_beta   90.00
_cell.angle_gamma   90.00
#
_symmetry.space_group_name_H-M   'P 1'
#
loop_
_entity.id
_entity.type
_entity.pdbx_description
1 polymer ?
#
loop_
_entity_poly.entity_id
_entity_poly.type
_entity_poly.pdbx_seq_one_letter_code
_entity_poly.pdbx_strand_id
1 'polypeptide(L)'
;MLKLDIYWYRANILFNGEKVELSVRTETNKEEELSEILTDIEKEINYIQDNYVVIESGIKESNLIELKNDFWLDEDEEELTPGEFINRITLVGIHIDVVNNKIDNINLEYDDGEIFLGHRIGVDIKDREIISADI
;
A
#
# COMPACT_ATOMS: atom_id res chain seq x y z
N MET A 1 -11.87 -32.57 5.63
CA MET A 1 -10.77 -31.76 6.17
C MET A 1 -10.28 -30.89 5.02
N LEU A 2 -10.52 -29.57 5.08
CA LEU A 2 -9.99 -28.64 4.08
C LEU A 2 -8.47 -28.53 4.28
N LYS A 3 -7.70 -28.69 3.21
CA LYS A 3 -6.26 -28.41 3.17
C LYS A 3 -6.11 -27.08 2.46
N LEU A 4 -5.74 -26.05 3.21
CA LEU A 4 -5.47 -24.71 2.70
C LEU A 4 -3.96 -24.51 2.77
N ASP A 5 -3.30 -24.46 1.62
CA ASP A 5 -1.88 -24.17 1.54
C ASP A 5 -1.75 -22.66 1.26
N ILE A 6 -1.19 -21.89 2.20
CA ILE A 6 -0.94 -20.45 2.05
C ILE A 6 0.56 -20.23 2.11
N TYR A 7 1.10 -19.52 1.13
CA TYR A 7 2.51 -19.16 1.01
C TYR A 7 2.68 -17.65 1.11
N TRP A 8 3.76 -17.25 1.78
CA TRP A 8 4.16 -15.86 1.95
C TRP A 8 5.56 -15.67 1.40
N TYR A 9 5.68 -14.82 0.38
CA TYR A 9 6.96 -14.40 -0.16
C TYR A 9 7.23 -12.96 0.29
N ARG A 10 8.48 -12.66 0.62
CA ARG A 10 8.90 -11.30 0.99
C ARG A 10 10.21 -10.96 0.31
N ALA A 11 10.31 -9.74 -0.17
CA ALA A 11 11.51 -9.18 -0.78
C ALA A 11 11.62 -7.70 -0.40
N ASN A 12 12.81 -7.13 -0.60
CA ASN A 12 12.95 -5.69 -0.63
C ASN A 12 13.18 -5.27 -2.08
N ILE A 13 12.38 -4.31 -2.55
CA ILE A 13 12.50 -3.76 -3.90
C ILE A 13 12.96 -2.30 -3.81
N LEU A 14 13.50 -1.81 -4.92
CA LEU A 14 13.76 -0.38 -5.10
C LEU A 14 12.54 0.23 -5.78
N PHE A 15 11.84 1.12 -5.10
CA PHE A 15 10.65 1.80 -5.59
C PHE A 15 10.87 3.32 -5.48
N ASN A 16 10.87 4.03 -6.62
CA ASN A 16 11.18 5.47 -6.67
C ASN A 16 12.50 5.88 -5.99
N GLY A 17 13.49 4.98 -5.97
CA GLY A 17 14.80 5.22 -5.33
C GLY A 17 14.85 4.86 -3.85
N GLU A 18 13.73 4.49 -3.24
CA GLU A 18 13.63 4.08 -1.84
C GLU A 18 13.48 2.56 -1.72
N LYS A 19 13.88 2.02 -0.56
CA LYS A 19 13.77 0.60 -0.27
C LYS A 19 12.41 0.31 0.36
N VAL A 20 11.61 -0.52 -0.31
CA VAL A 20 10.24 -0.87 0.10
C VAL A 20 10.11 -2.38 0.27
N GLU A 21 9.39 -2.84 1.30
CA GLU A 21 9.06 -4.26 1.46
C GLU A 21 7.99 -4.64 0.42
N LEU A 22 8.25 -5.68 -0.36
CA LEU A 22 7.24 -6.36 -1.16
C LEU A 22 6.86 -7.66 -0.46
N SER A 23 5.58 -7.86 -0.21
CA SER A 23 5.07 -9.14 0.27
C SER A 23 3.97 -9.68 -0.63
N VAL A 24 3.96 -11.00 -0.83
CA VAL A 24 2.99 -11.67 -1.68
C VAL A 24 2.40 -12.84 -0.92
N ARG A 25 1.08 -12.84 -0.73
CA ARG A 25 0.31 -13.98 -0.21
C ARG A 25 -0.32 -14.72 -1.37
N THR A 26 -0.12 -16.04 -1.45
CA THR A 26 -0.70 -16.86 -2.53
C THR A 26 -1.03 -18.26 -2.05
N GLU A 27 -1.88 -18.95 -2.79
CA GLU A 27 -2.32 -20.34 -2.53
C GLU A 27 -1.46 -21.39 -3.27
N THR A 28 -0.43 -20.94 -4.00
CA THR A 28 0.45 -21.80 -4.79
C THR A 28 1.93 -21.62 -4.48
N ASN A 29 2.68 -22.71 -4.61
CA ASN A 29 4.14 -22.72 -4.62
C ASN A 29 4.70 -23.39 -5.87
N LYS A 30 3.86 -23.63 -6.88
CA LYS A 30 4.30 -24.24 -8.14
C LYS A 30 5.01 -23.20 -8.99
N GLU A 31 6.19 -23.54 -9.46
CA GLU A 31 7.09 -22.64 -10.20
C GLU A 31 6.42 -21.99 -11.42
N GLU A 32 5.68 -22.76 -12.22
CA GLU A 32 4.98 -22.25 -13.41
C GLU A 32 3.93 -21.18 -13.05
N GLU A 33 3.13 -21.44 -12.03
CA GLU A 33 2.09 -20.51 -11.56
C GLU A 33 2.73 -19.26 -10.92
N LEU A 34 3.81 -19.44 -10.16
CA LEU A 34 4.57 -18.33 -9.57
C LEU A 34 5.19 -17.44 -10.65
N SER A 35 5.67 -18.00 -11.76
CA SER A 35 6.24 -17.20 -12.86
C SER A 35 5.20 -16.30 -13.53
N GLU A 36 3.97 -16.79 -13.71
CA GLU A 36 2.86 -15.98 -14.23
C GLU A 36 2.47 -14.88 -13.23
N ILE A 37 2.32 -15.25 -11.95
CA ILE A 37 2.01 -14.30 -10.87
C ILE A 37 3.07 -13.20 -10.79
N LEU A 38 4.36 -13.54 -10.84
CA LEU A 38 5.45 -12.58 -10.81
C LEU A 38 5.39 -11.60 -11.98
N THR A 39 5.06 -12.09 -13.18
CA THR A 39 4.90 -11.24 -14.38
C THR A 39 3.77 -10.22 -14.20
N ASP A 40 2.66 -10.61 -13.56
CA ASP A 40 1.54 -9.71 -13.29
C ASP A 40 1.85 -8.74 -12.14
N ILE A 41 2.56 -9.19 -11.10
CA ILE A 41 3.05 -8.32 -10.02
C ILE A 41 3.97 -7.23 -10.57
N GLU A 42 4.90 -7.58 -11.45
CA GLU A 42 5.79 -6.60 -12.09
C GLU A 42 4.99 -5.55 -12.88
N LYS A 43 3.92 -5.94 -13.59
CA LYS A 43 3.07 -4.98 -14.31
C LYS A 43 2.36 -4.02 -13.35
N GLU A 44 1.82 -4.52 -12.25
CA GLU A 44 1.10 -3.68 -11.30
C GLU A 44 2.06 -2.76 -10.52
N ILE A 45 3.24 -3.24 -10.11
CA ILE A 45 4.27 -2.40 -9.50
C ILE A 45 4.72 -1.29 -10.45
N ASN A 46 4.96 -1.62 -11.72
CA ASN A 46 5.32 -0.62 -12.74
C ASN A 46 4.19 0.39 -12.94
N TYR A 47 2.93 -0.06 -12.99
CA TYR A 47 1.79 0.83 -13.08
C TYR A 47 1.72 1.80 -11.89
N ILE A 48 1.84 1.28 -10.67
CA ILE A 48 1.83 2.09 -9.44
C ILE A 48 2.98 3.10 -9.46
N GLN A 49 4.17 2.70 -9.91
CA GLN A 49 5.32 3.59 -10.03
C GLN A 49 5.08 4.71 -11.06
N ASP A 50 4.60 4.35 -12.26
CA ASP A 50 4.34 5.30 -13.34
C ASP A 50 3.20 6.28 -13.01
N ASN A 51 2.27 5.89 -12.12
CA ASN A 51 1.10 6.67 -11.73
C ASN A 51 1.16 7.14 -10.27
N TYR A 52 2.34 7.14 -9.66
CA TYR A 52 2.49 7.41 -8.23
C TYR A 52 1.93 8.77 -7.81
N VAL A 53 2.08 9.80 -8.66
CA VAL A 53 1.51 11.15 -8.42
C VAL A 53 -0.03 11.13 -8.36
N VAL A 54 -0.67 10.27 -9.17
CA VAL A 54 -2.13 10.10 -9.16
C VAL A 54 -2.57 9.42 -7.87
N ILE A 55 -1.81 8.40 -7.43
CA ILE A 55 -2.04 7.69 -6.17
C ILE A 55 -1.90 8.65 -4.98
N GLU A 56 -0.82 9.43 -4.91
CA GLU A 56 -0.63 10.47 -3.89
C GLU A 56 -1.77 11.48 -3.89
N SER A 57 -2.28 11.86 -5.07
CA SER A 57 -3.42 12.78 -5.17
C SER A 57 -4.69 12.15 -4.60
N GLY A 58 -4.95 10.86 -4.88
CA GLY A 58 -6.09 10.17 -4.28
C GLY A 58 -5.96 9.99 -2.76
N ILE A 59 -4.75 9.82 -2.24
CA ILE A 59 -4.51 9.82 -0.78
C ILE A 59 -4.82 11.19 -0.18
N LYS A 60 -4.42 12.30 -0.83
CA LYS A 60 -4.75 13.67 -0.39
C LYS A 60 -6.26 13.95 -0.34
N GLU A 61 -7.00 13.30 -1.22
CA GLU A 61 -8.46 13.43 -1.31
C GLU A 61 -9.20 12.49 -0.35
N SER A 62 -8.49 11.60 0.36
CA SER A 62 -9.07 10.74 1.38
C SER A 62 -9.42 11.50 2.66
N ASN A 63 -10.22 10.85 3.52
CA ASN A 63 -10.66 11.44 4.79
C ASN A 63 -9.57 11.44 5.88
N LEU A 64 -8.33 11.01 5.59
CA LEU A 64 -7.25 10.94 6.59
C LEU A 64 -6.87 12.32 7.15
N ILE A 65 -6.91 13.36 6.32
CA ILE A 65 -6.57 14.72 6.76
C ILE A 65 -7.67 15.28 7.65
N GLU A 66 -8.95 15.09 7.26
CA GLU A 66 -10.10 15.44 8.10
C GLU A 66 -10.04 14.69 9.43
N LEU A 67 -9.78 13.37 9.39
CA LEU A 67 -9.61 12.55 10.58
C LEU A 67 -8.51 13.11 11.50
N LYS A 68 -7.34 13.47 10.95
CA LYS A 68 -6.24 14.07 11.71
C LYS A 68 -6.67 15.37 12.37
N ASN A 69 -7.23 16.29 11.60
CA ASN A 69 -7.53 17.65 12.06
C ASN A 69 -8.71 17.68 13.05
N ASP A 70 -9.67 16.76 12.93
CA ASP A 70 -10.85 16.74 13.79
C ASP A 70 -10.63 15.96 15.10
N PHE A 71 -9.79 14.93 15.09
CA PHE A 71 -9.71 13.97 16.20
C PHE A 71 -8.33 13.72 16.79
N TRP A 72 -7.26 14.07 16.06
CA TRP A 72 -5.88 13.74 16.45
C TRP A 72 -4.99 14.97 16.59
N LEU A 73 -5.55 16.17 16.44
CA LEU A 73 -4.86 17.44 16.64
C LEU A 73 -4.60 17.66 18.14
N ASP A 74 -3.34 17.89 18.51
CA ASP A 74 -3.03 18.36 19.87
C ASP A 74 -3.50 19.81 20.09
N GLU A 75 -3.71 20.23 21.35
CA GLU A 75 -4.28 21.54 21.70
C GLU A 75 -3.53 22.74 21.08
N ASP A 76 -2.24 22.58 20.77
CA ASP A 76 -1.35 23.60 20.21
C ASP A 76 -0.83 23.28 18.79
N GLU A 77 -1.32 22.20 18.16
CA GLU A 77 -0.89 21.81 16.81
C GLU A 77 -1.72 22.53 15.74
N GLU A 78 -1.09 22.96 14.65
CA GLU A 78 -1.80 23.56 13.52
C GLU A 78 -2.44 22.49 12.63
N GLU A 79 -3.57 22.83 11.98
CA GLU A 79 -4.22 21.93 11.02
C GLU A 79 -3.25 21.48 9.92
N LEU A 80 -3.21 20.18 9.69
CA LEU A 80 -2.35 19.58 8.70
C LEU A 80 -2.91 19.81 7.29
N THR A 81 -2.09 20.36 6.39
CA THR A 81 -2.48 20.54 4.99
C THR A 81 -2.23 19.28 4.15
N PRO A 82 -2.91 19.11 3.00
CA PRO A 82 -2.64 17.97 2.10
C PRO A 82 -1.20 17.89 1.58
N GLY A 83 -0.53 19.04 1.45
CA GLY A 83 0.87 19.09 1.04
C GLY A 83 1.80 18.56 2.13
N GLU A 84 1.57 18.97 3.38
CA GLU A 84 2.35 18.50 4.53
C GLU A 84 2.09 17.03 4.83
N PHE A 85 0.84 16.58 4.73
CA PHE A 85 0.47 15.17 4.91
C PHE A 85 1.29 14.26 3.99
N ILE A 86 1.28 14.51 2.67
CA ILE A 86 2.02 13.68 1.72
C ILE A 86 3.53 13.78 1.88
N ASN A 87 4.06 14.93 2.29
CA ASN A 87 5.50 15.07 2.53
C ASN A 87 5.99 14.35 3.80
N ARG A 88 5.08 13.99 4.72
CA ARG A 88 5.41 13.30 5.97
C ARG A 88 5.29 11.78 5.85
N ILE A 89 4.30 11.30 5.11
CA ILE A 89 4.13 9.85 4.96
C ILE A 89 5.19 9.27 4.03
N THR A 90 5.61 8.03 4.30
CA THR A 90 6.62 7.34 3.47
C THR A 90 6.16 5.94 3.14
N LEU A 91 6.14 5.55 1.87
CA LEU A 91 5.81 4.18 1.47
C LEU A 91 6.85 3.22 2.04
N VAL A 92 6.40 2.23 2.81
CA VAL A 92 7.26 1.21 3.44
C VAL A 92 6.95 -0.20 2.96
N GLY A 93 5.73 -0.44 2.46
CA GLY A 93 5.27 -1.77 2.07
C GLY A 93 4.36 -1.76 0.84
N ILE A 94 4.48 -2.82 0.04
CA ILE A 94 3.52 -3.22 -1.00
C ILE A 94 3.12 -4.66 -0.68
N HIS A 95 1.86 -4.87 -0.35
CA HIS A 95 1.32 -6.18 0.03
C HIS A 95 0.33 -6.63 -1.03
N ILE A 96 0.60 -7.79 -1.65
CA ILE A 96 -0.19 -8.31 -2.76
C ILE A 96 -0.84 -9.61 -2.35
N ASP A 97 -2.17 -9.63 -2.42
CA ASP A 97 -2.96 -10.85 -2.22
C ASP A 97 -3.29 -11.48 -3.57
N VAL A 98 -2.91 -12.74 -3.73
CA VAL A 98 -3.15 -13.54 -4.94
C VAL A 98 -4.11 -14.68 -4.60
N VAL A 99 -5.23 -14.73 -5.31
CA VAL A 99 -6.28 -15.74 -5.15
C VAL A 99 -6.59 -16.35 -6.51
N ASN A 100 -6.66 -17.68 -6.61
CA ASN A 100 -6.84 -18.37 -7.88
C ASN A 100 -5.82 -17.93 -8.96
N ASN A 101 -4.55 -17.74 -8.57
CA ASN A 101 -3.44 -17.29 -9.42
C ASN A 101 -3.66 -15.93 -10.10
N LYS A 102 -4.46 -15.06 -9.49
CA LYS A 102 -4.66 -13.67 -9.93
C LYS A 102 -4.52 -12.72 -8.76
N ILE A 103 -3.98 -11.53 -9.04
CA ILE A 103 -3.96 -10.44 -8.06
C ILE A 103 -5.41 -10.07 -7.72
N ASP A 104 -5.76 -10.10 -6.44
CA ASP A 104 -7.08 -9.74 -5.93
C ASP A 104 -7.10 -8.35 -5.27
N ASN A 105 -6.05 -8.05 -4.50
CA ASN A 105 -5.86 -6.76 -3.84
C ASN A 105 -4.37 -6.39 -3.78
N ILE A 106 -4.10 -5.09 -3.85
CA ILE A 106 -2.79 -4.52 -3.54
C ILE A 106 -3.01 -3.51 -2.41
N ASN A 107 -2.28 -3.65 -1.32
CA ASN A 107 -2.25 -2.68 -0.24
C ASN A 107 -0.90 -1.98 -0.23
N LEU A 108 -0.92 -0.65 -0.28
CA LEU A 108 0.26 0.18 -0.07
C LEU A 108 0.30 0.60 1.40
N GLU A 109 1.35 0.20 2.10
CA GLU A 109 1.56 0.53 3.50
C GLU A 109 2.53 1.71 3.62
N TYR A 110 2.11 2.74 4.33
CA TYR A 110 2.90 3.94 4.60
C TYR A 110 3.22 4.07 6.08
N ASP A 111 4.44 4.50 6.38
CA ASP A 111 4.78 5.16 7.64
C ASP A 111 4.03 6.49 7.71
N ASP A 112 3.36 6.77 8.82
CA ASP A 112 2.58 7.99 9.00
C ASP A 112 3.45 9.21 9.34
N GLY A 113 4.75 9.03 9.61
CA GLY A 113 5.62 10.12 10.04
C GLY A 113 5.13 10.80 11.31
N GLU A 114 4.58 10.02 12.26
CA GLU A 114 4.01 10.46 13.54
C GLU A 114 2.75 11.34 13.41
N ILE A 115 2.02 11.27 12.29
CA ILE A 115 0.73 11.99 12.14
C ILE A 115 -0.35 11.38 13.03
N PHE A 116 -0.38 10.05 13.15
CA PHE A 116 -1.33 9.27 13.91
C PHE A 116 -0.62 8.48 15.02
N LEU A 117 0.36 9.08 15.72
CA LEU A 117 1.11 8.44 16.81
C LEU A 117 1.85 7.15 16.40
N GLY A 118 2.36 7.10 15.16
CA GLY A 118 3.19 5.99 14.67
C GLY A 118 2.40 4.80 14.13
N HIS A 119 1.11 5.00 13.82
CA HIS A 119 0.31 3.99 13.12
C HIS A 119 0.75 3.87 11.65
N ARG A 120 0.31 2.81 10.97
CA ARG A 120 0.57 2.62 9.54
C ARG A 120 -0.67 3.06 8.78
N ILE A 121 -0.46 3.74 7.66
CA ILE A 121 -1.56 4.05 6.75
C ILE A 121 -1.61 2.96 5.68
N GLY A 122 -2.73 2.28 5.57
CA GLY A 122 -2.99 1.29 4.52
C GLY A 122 -3.84 1.90 3.41
N VAL A 123 -3.38 1.80 2.16
CA VAL A 123 -4.12 2.25 0.98
C VAL A 123 -4.39 1.05 0.08
N ASP A 124 -5.65 0.65 -0.01
CA ASP A 124 -6.04 -0.46 -0.87
C ASP A 124 -6.28 0.01 -2.30
N ILE A 125 -5.71 -0.73 -3.24
CA ILE A 125 -5.82 -0.52 -4.67
C ILE A 125 -6.43 -1.77 -5.30
N LYS A 126 -7.53 -1.56 -6.03
CA LYS A 126 -8.18 -2.58 -6.83
C LYS A 126 -8.55 -2.00 -8.18
N ASP A 127 -8.31 -2.76 -9.25
CA ASP A 127 -8.54 -2.32 -10.63
C ASP A 127 -7.89 -0.96 -10.94
N ARG A 128 -6.74 -0.67 -10.31
CA ARG A 128 -5.94 0.56 -10.44
C ARG A 128 -6.57 1.82 -9.86
N GLU A 129 -7.58 1.66 -9.01
CA GLU A 129 -8.22 2.74 -8.27
C GLU A 129 -8.00 2.54 -6.77
N ILE A 130 -7.87 3.65 -6.03
CA ILE A 130 -7.88 3.62 -4.56
C ILE A 130 -9.32 3.33 -4.13
N ILE A 131 -9.51 2.28 -3.33
CA ILE A 131 -10.81 1.90 -2.80
C ILE A 131 -10.99 2.27 -1.32
N SER A 132 -9.88 2.36 -0.57
CA SER A 132 -9.84 2.77 0.84
C SER A 132 -8.46 3.28 1.22
N ALA A 133 -8.43 4.16 2.22
CA ALA A 133 -7.22 4.65 2.87
C ALA A 133 -7.52 4.84 4.35
N ASP A 134 -6.91 4.02 5.21
CA ASP A 134 -7.23 3.92 6.63
C ASP A 134 -5.95 3.79 7.49
N ILE A 135 -6.08 3.99 8.81
CA ILE A 135 -5.01 3.88 9.83
C ILE A 135 -5.11 2.61 10.69
#